data_AF-A0A957H153-F1
#
_entry.id   AF-A0A957H153-F1
#
_cell.length_a   1.000
_cell.length_b   1.000
_cell.length_c   1.000
_cell.angle_alpha   90.00
_cell.angle_beta   90.00
_cell.angle_gamma   90.00
#
_symmetry.space_group_name_H-M   'P 1'
#
loop_
_entity.id
_entity.type
_entity.pdbx_description
1 polymer ?
#
loop_
_entity_poly.entity_id
_entity_poly.type
_entity_poly.pdbx_seq_one_letter_code
_entity_poly.pdbx_strand_id
1 'polypeptide(L)'
;MSFSFRKLFISTSIFCLSLVLFWGPGHSEEAAAQGSGFNFSVSDLVGHSNAAPSSLQFGPDDKLYVADRFGDVYVYEIVRNGPNDYEVISTEIITSVANMPNHDDDGTLNTASGLVGFRQVTGLLVTGTATNPVLYVSSSDPRINDPGETQPLDTNSGVVSRITQTTPGTWAGSQHIDLIRGLPRNLENHSINGMQISQDGNTLYLAIAGLTNMGAPSFNFGFQWEYAWSAAIAAIDLPAIDLLPTLTDAQSGYLYKYVMPTLDDPSRANSAPGVDVGDPWGGNSDNHGANQAIIQPGMPISLHAVGFR
;
A
#
# COMPACT_ATOMS: atom_id res chain seq x y z
N MET A 1 -49.52 -48.08 -28.89
CA MET A 1 -49.81 -47.36 -27.62
C MET A 1 -49.46 -45.89 -27.83
N SER A 2 -50.22 -44.86 -27.50
CA SER A 2 -51.60 -44.64 -27.05
C SER A 2 -51.66 -43.13 -26.76
N PHE A 3 -52.46 -42.36 -27.52
CA PHE A 3 -53.01 -41.02 -27.21
C PHE A 3 -52.00 -39.85 -26.97
N SER A 4 -52.24 -38.57 -27.30
CA SER A 4 -53.44 -37.82 -27.72
C SER A 4 -53.05 -36.51 -28.43
N PHE A 5 -53.86 -36.17 -29.44
CA PHE A 5 -54.13 -34.84 -30.02
C PHE A 5 -54.23 -33.68 -28.99
N ARG A 6 -53.99 -32.39 -29.32
CA ARG A 6 -54.81 -31.50 -30.18
C ARG A 6 -54.06 -30.16 -30.39
N LYS A 7 -53.89 -29.70 -31.65
CA LYS A 7 -54.62 -28.58 -32.33
C LYS A 7 -54.02 -27.17 -32.07
N LEU A 8 -53.90 -26.20 -33.00
CA LEU A 8 -54.36 -26.04 -34.39
C LEU A 8 -54.12 -24.58 -34.88
N PHE A 9 -53.92 -24.42 -36.20
CA PHE A 9 -54.15 -23.24 -37.09
C PHE A 9 -53.14 -22.06 -37.12
N ILE A 10 -52.45 -21.83 -38.27
CA ILE A 10 -52.83 -21.09 -39.52
C ILE A 10 -52.75 -19.56 -39.26
N SER A 11 -52.05 -18.71 -40.01
CA SER A 11 -52.07 -18.48 -41.47
C SER A 11 -50.89 -17.61 -41.92
N THR A 12 -50.38 -17.94 -43.11
CA THR A 12 -49.88 -17.10 -44.21
C THR A 12 -49.94 -15.58 -44.04
N SER A 13 -48.81 -14.91 -44.25
CA SER A 13 -48.74 -13.47 -44.58
C SER A 13 -48.06 -13.26 -45.93
N ILE A 14 -48.83 -12.70 -46.86
CA ILE A 14 -48.44 -12.21 -48.17
C ILE A 14 -47.96 -10.76 -48.02
N PHE A 15 -46.89 -10.45 -48.75
CA PHE A 15 -46.28 -9.13 -48.89
C PHE A 15 -47.18 -8.21 -49.71
N CYS A 16 -47.47 -6.98 -49.23
CA CYS A 16 -47.87 -5.88 -50.09
C CYS A 16 -47.53 -4.53 -49.48
N LEU A 17 -46.84 -3.72 -50.28
CA LEU A 17 -46.36 -2.36 -50.04
C LEU A 17 -47.52 -1.36 -50.20
N SER A 18 -47.64 -0.38 -49.31
CA SER A 18 -48.32 0.89 -49.63
C SER A 18 -47.83 2.04 -48.74
N LEU A 19 -47.27 3.04 -49.41
CA LEU A 19 -46.99 4.40 -48.94
C LEU A 19 -48.32 5.16 -48.76
N VAL A 20 -48.47 5.99 -47.72
CA VAL A 20 -49.15 7.32 -47.72
C VAL A 20 -49.07 7.95 -46.32
N LEU A 21 -48.80 9.26 -46.32
CA LEU A 21 -48.52 10.19 -45.24
C LEU A 21 -49.68 10.42 -44.25
N PHE A 22 -49.34 10.69 -42.98
CA PHE A 22 -50.13 11.53 -42.07
C PHE A 22 -49.23 12.53 -41.34
N TRP A 23 -49.54 13.81 -41.50
CA TRP A 23 -49.07 14.91 -40.67
C TRP A 23 -49.96 14.98 -39.42
N GLY A 24 -49.35 15.06 -38.24
CA GLY A 24 -50.02 15.39 -36.99
C GLY A 24 -49.04 16.15 -36.08
N PRO A 25 -49.45 17.28 -35.47
CA PRO A 25 -48.62 17.98 -34.50
C PRO A 25 -48.77 17.28 -33.15
N GLY A 26 -47.67 16.97 -32.48
CA GLY A 26 -47.73 16.60 -31.07
C GLY A 26 -46.77 15.49 -30.68
N HIS A 27 -46.01 15.81 -29.63
CA HIS A 27 -45.21 14.92 -28.81
C HIS A 27 -43.85 14.51 -29.40
N SER A 28 -42.99 15.50 -29.62
CA SER A 28 -41.61 15.36 -29.16
C SER A 28 -41.62 15.39 -27.63
N GLU A 29 -41.99 14.28 -26.99
CA GLU A 29 -41.40 14.02 -25.68
C GLU A 29 -40.03 13.42 -25.96
N GLU A 30 -39.09 14.31 -26.31
CA GLU A 30 -37.73 14.08 -25.85
C GLU A 30 -37.85 14.10 -24.33
N ALA A 31 -37.92 12.90 -23.75
CA ALA A 31 -37.52 12.71 -22.38
C ALA A 31 -36.07 13.20 -22.31
N ALA A 32 -35.90 14.48 -22.02
CA ALA A 32 -34.64 15.02 -21.57
C ALA A 32 -34.34 14.26 -20.29
N ALA A 33 -33.58 13.17 -20.41
CA ALA A 33 -32.74 12.72 -19.33
C ALA A 33 -31.87 13.93 -19.00
N GLN A 34 -32.34 14.75 -18.06
CA GLN A 34 -31.49 15.73 -17.40
C GLN A 34 -30.38 14.88 -16.81
N GLY A 35 -29.25 14.85 -17.51
CA GLY A 35 -28.01 14.36 -16.96
C GLY A 35 -27.83 15.17 -15.68
N SER A 36 -28.01 14.53 -14.53
CA SER A 36 -27.60 15.11 -13.27
C SER A 36 -26.10 15.29 -13.41
N GLY A 37 -25.69 16.49 -13.86
CA GLY A 37 -24.29 16.84 -13.96
C GLY A 37 -23.72 16.66 -12.56
N PHE A 38 -22.82 15.69 -12.40
CA PHE A 38 -22.02 15.59 -11.19
C PHE A 38 -21.17 16.85 -11.14
N ASN A 39 -21.58 17.81 -10.31
CA ASN A 39 -20.81 19.01 -10.07
C ASN A 39 -19.77 18.69 -9.01
N PHE A 40 -18.49 18.76 -9.40
CA PHE A 40 -17.38 18.68 -8.48
C PHE A 40 -17.04 20.08 -8.02
N SER A 41 -16.98 20.27 -6.70
CA SER A 41 -16.47 21.47 -6.05
C SER A 41 -15.32 21.08 -5.12
N VAL A 42 -14.40 22.01 -4.90
CA VAL A 42 -13.28 21.82 -3.96
C VAL A 42 -13.61 22.59 -2.69
N SER A 43 -13.33 21.99 -1.54
CA SER A 43 -13.34 22.64 -0.23
C SER A 43 -12.12 22.19 0.56
N ASP A 44 -11.66 23.06 1.45
CA ASP A 44 -10.72 22.66 2.50
C ASP A 44 -11.44 21.77 3.52
N LEU A 45 -10.68 20.85 4.11
CA LEU A 45 -11.12 20.15 5.32
C LEU A 45 -10.77 21.02 6.52
N VAL A 46 -11.74 21.77 7.06
CA VAL A 46 -11.48 22.71 8.15
C VAL A 46 -10.92 21.97 9.37
N GLY A 47 -9.86 22.49 9.98
CA GLY A 47 -9.27 21.93 11.20
C GLY A 47 -8.30 20.75 11.00
N HIS A 48 -7.98 20.35 9.76
CA HIS A 48 -6.92 19.36 9.54
C HIS A 48 -5.55 19.89 9.99
N SER A 49 -4.67 18.99 10.43
CA SER A 49 -3.36 19.31 11.00
C SER A 49 -2.19 18.57 10.33
N ASN A 50 -2.48 17.68 9.38
CA ASN A 50 -1.49 16.98 8.57
C ASN A 50 -0.78 17.94 7.60
N ALA A 51 0.54 17.85 7.50
CA ALA A 51 1.37 18.79 6.75
C ALA A 51 1.83 18.25 5.39
N ALA A 52 2.02 16.94 5.26
CA ALA A 52 2.50 16.30 4.04
C ALA A 52 1.72 15.00 3.77
N PRO A 53 0.44 15.07 3.35
CA PRO A 53 -0.36 13.87 3.18
C PRO A 53 0.19 13.02 2.04
N SER A 54 0.38 11.72 2.28
CA SER A 54 0.87 10.77 1.28
C SER A 54 -0.17 9.71 0.90
N SER A 55 -1.10 9.39 1.81
CA SER A 55 -2.21 8.46 1.56
C SER A 55 -3.38 8.78 2.48
N LEU A 56 -4.60 8.49 2.05
CA LEU A 56 -5.80 8.65 2.88
C LEU A 56 -6.85 7.58 2.58
N GLN A 57 -7.63 7.23 3.59
CA GLN A 57 -8.75 6.30 3.44
C GLN A 57 -9.78 6.54 4.55
N PHE A 58 -11.07 6.42 4.24
CA PHE A 58 -12.09 6.23 5.28
C PHE A 58 -11.99 4.81 5.84
N GLY A 59 -12.02 4.71 7.18
CA GLY A 59 -12.08 3.45 7.89
C GLY A 59 -13.50 2.89 8.01
N PRO A 60 -13.63 1.65 8.50
CA PRO A 60 -14.95 1.04 8.77
C PRO A 60 -15.68 1.68 9.96
N ASP A 61 -15.04 2.60 10.68
CA ASP A 61 -15.51 3.36 11.83
C ASP A 61 -15.92 4.80 11.47
N ASP A 62 -16.11 5.08 10.18
CA ASP A 62 -16.47 6.39 9.61
C ASP A 62 -15.46 7.53 9.88
N LYS A 63 -14.27 7.20 10.39
CA LYS A 63 -13.16 8.16 10.54
C LYS A 63 -12.31 8.24 9.27
N LEU A 64 -11.73 9.40 9.00
CA LEU A 64 -10.74 9.59 7.93
C LEU A 64 -9.34 9.37 8.48
N TYR A 65 -8.62 8.42 7.90
CA TYR A 65 -7.22 8.14 8.21
C TYR A 65 -6.34 8.79 7.15
N VAL A 66 -5.34 9.55 7.57
CA VAL A 66 -4.42 10.26 6.69
C VAL A 66 -2.99 9.98 7.14
N ALA A 67 -2.20 9.33 6.28
CA ALA A 67 -0.78 9.16 6.51
C ALA A 67 -0.03 10.43 6.09
N ASP A 68 0.86 10.90 6.96
CA ASP A 68 1.90 11.85 6.63
C ASP A 68 3.08 11.13 5.99
N ARG A 69 3.72 11.77 5.01
CA ARG A 69 4.92 11.26 4.35
C ARG A 69 6.00 10.87 5.35
N PHE A 70 6.07 11.51 6.52
CA PHE A 70 7.09 11.26 7.54
C PHE A 70 6.69 10.30 8.66
N GLY A 71 5.56 9.61 8.51
CA GLY A 71 5.26 8.41 9.28
C GLY A 71 4.22 8.57 10.37
N ASP A 72 3.74 9.79 10.60
CA ASP A 72 2.56 10.00 11.45
C ASP A 72 1.29 9.58 10.70
N VAL A 73 0.37 8.93 11.39
CA VAL A 73 -0.97 8.66 10.86
C VAL A 73 -1.99 9.42 11.69
N TYR A 74 -2.69 10.33 11.04
CA TYR A 74 -3.76 11.12 11.62
C TYR A 74 -5.08 10.39 11.47
N VAL A 75 -5.86 10.35 12.53
CA VAL A 75 -7.20 9.76 12.56
C VAL A 75 -8.18 10.87 12.89
N TYR A 76 -8.92 11.33 11.88
CA TYR A 76 -9.85 12.44 11.97
C TYR A 76 -11.29 11.93 12.09
N GLU A 77 -11.99 12.44 13.09
CA GLU A 77 -13.45 12.43 13.09
C GLU A 77 -13.93 13.69 12.36
N ILE A 78 -14.78 13.52 11.36
CA ILE A 78 -15.21 14.60 10.46
C ILE A 78 -16.72 14.73 10.52
N VAL A 79 -17.19 15.97 10.63
CA VAL A 79 -18.59 16.34 10.44
C VAL A 79 -18.77 17.02 9.09
N ARG A 80 -19.92 16.78 8.45
CA ARG A 80 -20.36 17.54 7.27
C ARG A 80 -21.40 18.57 7.71
N ASN A 81 -21.00 19.85 7.70
CA ASN A 81 -21.85 20.97 8.09
C ASN A 81 -22.81 21.41 6.97
N GLY A 82 -22.48 21.06 5.71
CA GLY A 82 -23.30 21.38 4.55
C GLY A 82 -22.75 20.81 3.23
N PRO A 83 -23.29 21.23 2.08
CA PRO A 83 -22.66 20.95 0.79
C PRO A 83 -21.25 21.53 0.73
N ASN A 84 -20.24 20.70 0.46
CA ASN A 84 -18.83 21.14 0.32
C ASN A 84 -18.28 21.86 1.57
N ASP A 85 -18.73 21.43 2.76
CA ASP A 85 -18.35 22.01 4.05
C ASP A 85 -18.13 20.88 5.06
N TYR A 86 -16.86 20.64 5.39
CA TYR A 86 -16.37 19.53 6.21
C TYR A 86 -15.39 20.06 7.25
N GLU A 87 -15.53 19.56 8.48
CA GLU A 87 -14.73 20.01 9.62
C GLU A 87 -14.26 18.81 10.44
N VAL A 88 -12.98 18.83 10.81
CA VAL A 88 -12.39 17.90 11.79
C VAL A 88 -12.84 18.31 13.18
N ILE A 89 -13.57 17.42 13.86
CA ILE A 89 -14.05 17.65 15.23
C ILE A 89 -13.22 16.92 16.28
N SER A 90 -12.41 15.94 15.88
CA SER A 90 -11.46 15.24 16.74
C SER A 90 -10.27 14.72 15.95
N THR A 91 -9.09 14.68 16.56
CA THR A 91 -7.86 14.15 15.98
C THR A 91 -7.15 13.24 16.99
N GLU A 92 -6.83 12.02 16.56
CA GLU A 92 -5.81 11.17 17.19
C GLU A 92 -4.60 11.09 16.23
N ILE A 93 -3.38 10.96 16.79
CA ILE A 93 -2.15 10.83 15.99
C ILE A 93 -1.42 9.57 16.44
N ILE A 94 -1.12 8.70 15.47
CA ILE A 94 -0.32 7.49 15.64
C ILE A 94 1.10 7.80 15.14
N THR A 95 2.07 7.79 16.05
CA THR A 95 3.47 8.16 15.74
C THR A 95 4.40 6.95 15.68
N SER A 96 3.88 5.73 15.87
CA SER A 96 4.71 4.53 16.02
C SER A 96 5.48 4.17 14.75
N VAL A 97 4.98 4.53 13.55
CA VAL A 97 5.69 4.34 12.29
C VAL A 97 6.79 5.40 12.11
N ALA A 98 6.49 6.68 12.38
CA ALA A 98 7.49 7.76 12.37
C ALA A 98 8.68 7.46 13.29
N ASN A 99 8.42 6.85 14.45
CA ASN A 99 9.43 6.53 15.45
C ASN A 99 10.23 5.24 15.16
N MET A 100 9.98 4.56 14.04
CA MET A 100 10.78 3.40 13.66
C MET A 100 12.22 3.82 13.36
N PRO A 101 13.23 3.05 13.79
CA PRO A 101 14.61 3.34 13.45
C PRO A 101 14.89 3.21 11.95
N ASN A 102 15.82 4.02 11.47
CA ASN A 102 16.42 3.91 10.14
C ASN A 102 17.81 3.24 10.26
N HIS A 103 18.29 2.62 9.19
CA HIS A 103 19.58 1.95 9.13
C HIS A 103 20.40 2.49 7.97
N ASP A 104 21.72 2.42 8.05
CA ASP A 104 22.60 2.73 6.93
C ASP A 104 22.73 1.54 5.98
N ASP A 105 23.27 1.79 4.78
CA ASP A 105 23.32 0.74 3.74
C ASP A 105 24.26 -0.42 4.10
N ASP A 106 25.05 -0.30 5.19
CA ASP A 106 25.85 -1.36 5.81
C ASP A 106 25.08 -2.17 6.88
N GLY A 107 23.80 -1.86 7.10
CA GLY A 107 22.91 -2.49 8.06
C GLY A 107 23.01 -1.94 9.48
N THR A 108 23.90 -0.98 9.74
CA THR A 108 24.03 -0.38 11.07
C THR A 108 22.88 0.58 11.36
N LEU A 109 22.51 0.71 12.64
CA LEU A 109 21.46 1.65 13.05
C LEU A 109 21.90 3.09 12.82
N ASN A 110 21.09 3.85 12.08
CA ASN A 110 21.29 5.27 11.92
C ASN A 110 20.69 6.03 13.11
N THR A 111 21.55 6.72 13.86
CA THR A 111 21.18 7.49 15.06
C THR A 111 21.22 9.01 14.86
N ALA A 112 21.32 9.46 13.60
CA ALA A 112 21.37 10.89 13.29
C ALA A 112 20.07 11.58 13.72
N SER A 113 20.18 12.63 14.53
CA SER A 113 19.02 13.32 15.13
C SER A 113 18.03 13.90 14.11
N GLY A 114 18.48 14.21 12.89
CA GLY A 114 17.62 14.69 11.80
C GLY A 114 16.78 13.59 11.12
N LEU A 115 16.99 12.31 11.46
CA LEU A 115 16.26 11.17 10.91
C LEU A 115 15.46 10.40 11.98
N VAL A 116 15.64 10.75 13.26
CA VAL A 116 14.83 10.22 14.36
C VAL A 116 13.43 10.82 14.29
N GLY A 117 12.40 9.98 14.32
CA GLY A 117 11.01 10.43 14.19
C GLY A 117 10.58 10.69 12.74
N PHE A 118 11.34 10.21 11.76
CA PHE A 118 10.99 10.29 10.35
C PHE A 118 11.06 8.91 9.71
N ARG A 119 9.94 8.48 9.14
CA ARG A 119 9.87 7.28 8.31
C ARG A 119 9.05 7.57 7.06
N GLN A 120 9.55 7.24 5.89
CA GLN A 120 8.79 7.49 4.67
C GLN A 120 7.55 6.60 4.66
N VAL A 121 6.35 7.17 4.57
CA VAL A 121 5.11 6.42 4.35
C VAL A 121 4.49 6.83 3.03
N THR A 122 4.20 5.81 2.22
CA THR A 122 3.68 5.94 0.85
C THR A 122 2.34 5.22 0.68
N GLY A 123 1.98 4.33 1.60
CA GLY A 123 0.76 3.53 1.52
C GLY A 123 0.13 3.32 2.88
N LEU A 124 -1.19 3.47 2.91
CA LEU A 124 -2.06 3.23 4.05
C LEU A 124 -3.27 2.43 3.58
N LEU A 125 -3.59 1.36 4.29
CA LEU A 125 -4.81 0.58 4.10
C LEU A 125 -5.51 0.39 5.44
N VAL A 126 -6.78 0.76 5.50
CA VAL A 126 -7.63 0.62 6.70
C VAL A 126 -8.65 -0.49 6.45
N THR A 127 -8.72 -1.45 7.37
CA THR A 127 -9.58 -2.64 7.28
C THR A 127 -10.22 -2.93 8.65
N GLY A 128 -10.71 -4.15 8.86
CA GLY A 128 -11.29 -4.59 10.13
C GLY A 128 -12.77 -4.22 10.23
N THR A 129 -13.18 -3.75 11.40
CA THR A 129 -14.58 -3.43 11.72
C THR A 129 -14.68 -2.06 12.38
N ALA A 130 -15.88 -1.48 12.44
CA ALA A 130 -16.10 -0.18 13.10
C ALA A 130 -15.57 -0.14 14.55
N THR A 131 -15.65 -1.25 15.28
CA THR A 131 -15.17 -1.32 16.68
C THR A 131 -13.71 -1.73 16.80
N ASN A 132 -13.15 -2.36 15.76
CA ASN A 132 -11.78 -2.85 15.73
C ASN A 132 -11.19 -2.56 14.33
N PRO A 133 -10.88 -1.29 14.02
CA PRO A 133 -10.16 -0.95 12.81
C PRO A 133 -8.74 -1.52 12.86
N VAL A 134 -8.22 -1.89 11.70
CA VAL A 134 -6.84 -2.40 11.53
C VAL A 134 -6.15 -1.60 10.45
N LEU A 135 -4.99 -1.01 10.75
CA LEU A 135 -4.18 -0.32 9.76
C LEU A 135 -3.07 -1.24 9.27
N TYR A 136 -2.83 -1.20 7.97
CA TYR A 136 -1.59 -1.61 7.34
C TYR A 136 -0.89 -0.37 6.80
N VAL A 137 0.40 -0.24 7.09
CA VAL A 137 1.22 0.91 6.66
C VAL A 137 2.46 0.38 5.96
N SER A 138 2.72 0.85 4.73
CA SER A 138 3.95 0.58 4.01
C SER A 138 4.92 1.73 4.24
N SER A 139 6.11 1.41 4.74
CA SER A 139 7.11 2.43 5.12
C SER A 139 8.53 2.09 4.69
N SER A 140 9.40 3.10 4.65
CA SER A 140 10.79 2.96 4.22
C SER A 140 11.69 4.08 4.76
N ASP A 141 12.99 4.03 4.47
CA ASP A 141 13.93 5.08 4.86
C ASP A 141 13.52 6.43 4.24
N PRO A 142 13.49 7.54 5.01
CA PRO A 142 13.07 8.85 4.52
C PRO A 142 14.11 9.56 3.65
N ARG A 143 15.35 9.09 3.62
CA ARG A 143 16.41 9.73 2.83
C ARG A 143 16.16 9.55 1.33
N ILE A 144 16.53 10.58 0.60
CA ILE A 144 16.48 10.65 -0.87
C ILE A 144 17.83 11.17 -1.31
N ASN A 145 18.58 10.37 -2.05
CA ASN A 145 19.87 10.78 -2.58
C ASN A 145 19.69 11.68 -3.80
N ASP A 146 20.65 12.59 -4.01
CA ASP A 146 20.75 13.31 -5.27
C ASP A 146 21.20 12.37 -6.41
N PRO A 147 20.89 12.71 -7.67
CA PRO A 147 21.33 11.94 -8.82
C PRO A 147 22.84 11.64 -8.81
N GLY A 148 23.18 10.36 -8.96
CA GLY A 148 24.54 9.85 -9.00
C GLY A 148 25.18 9.62 -7.63
N GLU A 149 24.51 9.96 -6.53
CA GLU A 149 25.02 9.71 -5.20
C GLU A 149 24.68 8.31 -4.69
N THR A 150 25.64 7.71 -3.99
CA THR A 150 25.48 6.42 -3.30
C THR A 150 25.57 6.57 -1.78
N GLN A 151 25.01 7.67 -1.24
CA GLN A 151 24.96 7.89 0.22
C GLN A 151 24.41 6.65 0.94
N PRO A 152 24.83 6.41 2.19
CA PRO A 152 24.61 5.14 2.86
C PRO A 152 23.19 5.01 3.42
N LEU A 153 22.15 5.16 2.60
CA LEU A 153 20.78 4.83 3.01
C LEU A 153 20.47 3.36 2.77
N ASP A 154 19.65 2.78 3.64
CA ASP A 154 19.30 1.37 3.58
C ASP A 154 18.38 1.04 2.40
N THR A 155 18.93 0.30 1.44
CA THR A 155 18.22 -0.15 0.24
C THR A 155 17.35 -1.40 0.42
N ASN A 156 17.30 -1.97 1.64
CA ASN A 156 16.35 -2.99 2.11
C ASN A 156 15.35 -2.43 3.14
N SER A 157 15.23 -1.10 3.24
CA SER A 157 14.46 -0.50 4.33
C SER A 157 12.94 -0.63 4.22
N GLY A 158 12.37 -1.27 3.19
CA GLY A 158 10.92 -1.43 3.07
C GLY A 158 10.33 -2.31 4.19
N VAL A 159 9.29 -1.82 4.86
CA VAL A 159 8.58 -2.52 5.94
C VAL A 159 7.07 -2.40 5.79
N VAL A 160 6.35 -3.51 5.94
CA VAL A 160 4.89 -3.53 6.09
C VAL A 160 4.55 -3.71 7.56
N SER A 161 3.91 -2.70 8.16
CA SER A 161 3.49 -2.72 9.56
C SER A 161 1.98 -2.88 9.69
N ARG A 162 1.54 -3.60 10.73
CA ARG A 162 0.14 -3.70 11.15
C ARG A 162 -0.04 -3.00 12.49
N ILE A 163 -1.02 -2.10 12.57
CA ILE A 163 -1.35 -1.35 13.79
C ILE A 163 -2.79 -1.66 14.19
N THR A 164 -2.96 -2.08 15.44
CA THR A 164 -4.26 -2.44 16.01
C THR A 164 -4.47 -1.77 17.35
N GLN A 165 -5.69 -1.33 17.63
CA GLN A 165 -6.05 -0.81 18.95
C GLN A 165 -5.92 -1.92 20.00
N THR A 166 -5.32 -1.60 21.15
CA THR A 166 -5.33 -2.49 22.34
C THR A 166 -6.53 -2.21 23.23
N THR A 167 -7.05 -0.98 23.17
CA THR A 167 -8.29 -0.55 23.82
C THR A 167 -9.23 -0.01 22.75
N PRO A 168 -10.43 -0.59 22.56
CA PRO A 168 -11.36 -0.16 21.51
C PRO A 168 -11.68 1.34 21.60
N GLY A 169 -11.67 2.01 20.45
CA GLY A 169 -12.02 3.42 20.32
C GLY A 169 -10.88 4.40 20.58
N THR A 170 -9.67 3.93 20.89
CA THR A 170 -8.48 4.78 20.97
C THR A 170 -7.25 4.14 20.37
N TRP A 171 -6.41 4.96 19.75
CA TRP A 171 -5.11 4.55 19.23
C TRP A 171 -3.95 4.71 20.23
N ALA A 172 -4.21 5.34 21.39
CA ALA A 172 -3.23 5.44 22.46
C ALA A 172 -2.84 4.05 22.98
N GLY A 173 -1.55 3.75 22.97
CA GLY A 173 -1.04 2.42 23.36
C GLY A 173 -1.43 1.31 22.38
N SER A 174 -1.75 1.65 21.13
CA SER A 174 -1.96 0.67 20.05
C SER A 174 -0.75 -0.25 19.89
N GLN A 175 -1.02 -1.47 19.42
CA GLN A 175 0.01 -2.44 19.11
C GLN A 175 0.48 -2.23 17.67
N HIS A 176 1.78 -2.02 17.50
CA HIS A 176 2.47 -1.98 16.22
C HIS A 176 3.29 -3.27 16.07
N ILE A 177 3.07 -4.01 14.98
CA ILE A 177 3.89 -5.17 14.61
C ILE A 177 4.33 -5.04 13.15
N ASP A 178 5.63 -5.19 12.89
CA ASP A 178 6.15 -5.30 11.54
C ASP A 178 5.88 -6.71 10.99
N LEU A 179 5.07 -6.81 9.95
CA LEU A 179 4.71 -8.09 9.34
C LEU A 179 5.83 -8.61 8.46
N ILE A 180 6.38 -7.76 7.59
CA ILE A 180 7.48 -8.05 6.68
C ILE A 180 8.51 -6.94 6.79
N ARG A 181 9.79 -7.28 6.95
CA ARG A 181 10.94 -6.37 6.95
C ARG A 181 11.96 -6.77 5.89
N GLY A 182 12.67 -5.80 5.30
CA GLY A 182 13.72 -6.09 4.33
C GLY A 182 13.28 -5.97 2.86
N LEU A 183 12.19 -5.26 2.58
CA LEU A 183 11.71 -5.09 1.20
C LEU A 183 12.56 -4.05 0.46
N PRO A 184 12.82 -4.22 -0.83
CA PRO A 184 13.77 -3.39 -1.53
C PRO A 184 13.24 -1.98 -1.80
N ARG A 185 14.15 -1.01 -1.80
CA ARG A 185 13.94 0.37 -2.28
C ARG A 185 15.14 0.85 -3.08
N ASN A 186 14.98 1.93 -3.86
CA ASN A 186 16.09 2.51 -4.62
C ASN A 186 16.87 3.53 -3.76
N LEU A 187 17.84 4.27 -4.28
CA LEU A 187 18.60 5.29 -3.54
C LEU A 187 17.91 6.66 -3.57
N GLU A 188 16.91 6.86 -4.42
CA GLU A 188 16.19 8.12 -4.50
C GLU A 188 14.86 8.03 -3.72
N ASN A 189 13.75 7.77 -4.41
CA ASN A 189 12.39 7.90 -3.85
C ASN A 189 11.44 6.77 -4.27
N HIS A 190 11.94 5.66 -4.82
CA HIS A 190 11.14 4.49 -5.17
C HIS A 190 11.23 3.45 -4.06
N SER A 191 10.07 3.11 -3.49
CA SER A 191 9.94 2.12 -2.41
C SER A 191 8.65 1.31 -2.55
N ILE A 192 8.34 0.49 -1.56
CA ILE A 192 7.02 -0.12 -1.40
C ILE A 192 5.94 0.96 -1.25
N ASN A 193 4.73 0.67 -1.70
CA ASN A 193 3.66 1.67 -1.82
C ASN A 193 2.30 1.04 -1.49
N GLY A 194 1.25 1.42 -2.22
CA GLY A 194 -0.13 1.04 -1.97
C GLY A 194 -0.35 -0.45 -1.74
N MET A 195 -1.30 -0.73 -0.86
CA MET A 195 -1.72 -2.07 -0.50
C MET A 195 -3.21 -2.26 -0.77
N GLN A 196 -3.62 -3.50 -1.01
CA GLN A 196 -5.03 -3.92 -1.08
C GLN A 196 -5.19 -5.26 -0.37
N ILE A 197 -6.32 -5.46 0.29
CA ILE A 197 -6.64 -6.74 0.93
C ILE A 197 -7.61 -7.54 0.06
N SER A 198 -7.43 -8.85 -0.01
CA SER A 198 -8.38 -9.75 -0.65
C SER A 198 -9.73 -9.72 0.05
N GLN A 199 -10.79 -10.10 -0.68
CA GLN A 199 -12.16 -10.08 -0.15
C GLN A 199 -12.35 -10.97 1.09
N ASP A 200 -11.60 -12.07 1.18
CA ASP A 200 -11.62 -12.99 2.33
C ASP A 200 -10.73 -12.53 3.50
N GLY A 201 -9.99 -11.44 3.34
CA GLY A 201 -9.10 -10.88 4.36
C GLY A 201 -7.76 -11.61 4.53
N ASN A 202 -7.48 -12.64 3.72
CA ASN A 202 -6.31 -13.52 3.94
C ASN A 202 -5.05 -13.07 3.20
N THR A 203 -5.17 -12.31 2.12
CA THR A 203 -4.03 -11.88 1.31
C THR A 203 -3.93 -10.37 1.31
N LEU A 204 -2.76 -9.86 1.70
CA LEU A 204 -2.40 -8.46 1.52
C LEU A 204 -1.55 -8.33 0.26
N TYR A 205 -2.09 -7.68 -0.76
CA TYR A 205 -1.35 -7.30 -1.95
C TYR A 205 -0.57 -6.02 -1.66
N LEU A 206 0.70 -6.01 -2.04
CA LEU A 206 1.61 -4.88 -1.87
C LEU A 206 2.25 -4.50 -3.20
N ALA A 207 2.18 -3.23 -3.58
CA ALA A 207 2.96 -2.71 -4.70
C ALA A 207 4.41 -2.43 -4.29
N ILE A 208 5.35 -2.98 -5.03
CA ILE A 208 6.80 -2.74 -4.88
C ILE A 208 7.28 -2.04 -6.15
N ALA A 209 7.79 -0.81 -6.01
CA ALA A 209 8.22 0.00 -7.14
C ALA A 209 9.37 -0.67 -7.94
N GLY A 210 9.49 -0.30 -9.21
CA GLY A 210 10.74 -0.51 -9.95
C GLY A 210 11.83 0.39 -9.39
N LEU A 211 13.07 -0.06 -9.38
CA LEU A 211 14.19 0.67 -8.77
C LEU A 211 15.08 1.36 -9.81
N THR A 212 14.78 1.16 -11.09
CA THR A 212 15.54 1.66 -12.22
C THR A 212 14.76 2.66 -13.06
N ASN A 213 15.44 3.32 -13.99
CA ASN A 213 14.82 4.29 -14.88
C ASN A 213 14.51 3.61 -16.21
N MET A 214 13.23 3.34 -16.45
CA MET A 214 12.75 2.61 -17.64
C MET A 214 13.41 1.22 -17.80
N GLY A 215 13.68 0.53 -16.69
CA GLY A 215 14.22 -0.83 -16.69
C GLY A 215 15.73 -0.96 -16.84
N ALA A 216 16.48 0.15 -16.78
CA ALA A 216 17.95 0.13 -16.83
C ALA A 216 18.58 1.01 -15.74
N PRO A 217 19.77 0.63 -15.22
CA PRO A 217 20.55 1.49 -14.33
C PRO A 217 20.76 2.86 -14.94
N SER A 218 20.60 3.91 -14.13
CA SER A 218 20.75 5.29 -14.60
C SER A 218 21.33 6.19 -13.53
N PHE A 219 21.89 7.31 -13.96
CA PHE A 219 22.45 8.33 -13.09
C PHE A 219 21.46 8.80 -12.01
N ASN A 220 20.18 9.01 -12.37
CA ASN A 220 19.18 9.53 -11.43
C ASN A 220 18.94 8.60 -10.23
N PHE A 221 19.11 7.29 -10.40
CA PHE A 221 18.87 6.29 -9.35
C PHE A 221 20.17 5.62 -8.87
N GLY A 222 21.28 6.37 -8.85
CA GLY A 222 22.56 5.88 -8.32
C GLY A 222 23.10 4.64 -9.04
N PHE A 223 22.71 4.43 -10.31
CA PHE A 223 23.05 3.24 -11.11
C PHE A 223 22.63 1.90 -10.46
N GLN A 224 21.58 1.91 -9.65
CA GLN A 224 21.01 0.68 -9.10
C GLN A 224 20.34 -0.20 -10.17
N TRP A 225 20.17 -1.46 -9.79
CA TRP A 225 19.61 -2.53 -10.62
C TRP A 225 18.20 -2.86 -10.13
N GLU A 226 17.43 -3.57 -10.94
CA GLU A 226 16.21 -4.21 -10.43
C GLU A 226 16.60 -5.45 -9.62
N TYR A 227 15.85 -5.71 -8.54
CA TYR A 227 16.05 -6.87 -7.68
C TYR A 227 14.86 -7.83 -7.80
N ALA A 228 14.94 -8.99 -7.15
CA ALA A 228 13.95 -10.06 -7.30
C ALA A 228 12.52 -9.63 -6.97
N TRP A 229 12.37 -8.70 -6.03
CA TRP A 229 11.08 -8.23 -5.52
C TRP A 229 10.61 -6.90 -6.13
N SER A 230 11.41 -6.23 -6.95
CA SER A 230 11.04 -4.92 -7.51
C SER A 230 10.14 -5.01 -8.74
N ALA A 231 9.49 -3.89 -9.08
CA ALA A 231 8.56 -3.77 -10.20
C ALA A 231 7.47 -4.86 -10.20
N ALA A 232 6.91 -5.14 -9.02
CA ALA A 232 6.01 -6.25 -8.78
C ALA A 232 4.87 -5.90 -7.83
N ILE A 233 3.79 -6.69 -7.92
CA ILE A 233 2.80 -6.83 -6.85
C ILE A 233 3.15 -8.09 -6.10
N ALA A 234 3.44 -7.97 -4.80
CA ALA A 234 3.60 -9.10 -3.90
C ALA A 234 2.24 -9.49 -3.29
N ALA A 235 2.05 -10.76 -2.98
CA ALA A 235 0.96 -11.28 -2.17
C ALA A 235 1.54 -11.81 -0.85
N ILE A 236 1.13 -11.19 0.26
CA ILE A 236 1.49 -11.59 1.62
C ILE A 236 0.34 -12.44 2.19
N ASP A 237 0.66 -13.65 2.63
CA ASP A 237 -0.27 -14.56 3.30
C ASP A 237 -0.38 -14.18 4.78
N LEU A 238 -1.45 -13.46 5.13
CA LEU A 238 -1.67 -12.96 6.48
C LEU A 238 -1.87 -14.10 7.51
N PRO A 239 -2.65 -15.16 7.22
CA PRO A 239 -2.71 -16.34 8.10
C PRO A 239 -1.33 -16.97 8.36
N ALA A 240 -0.48 -17.12 7.35
CA ALA A 240 0.86 -17.66 7.53
C ALA A 240 1.73 -16.73 8.40
N ILE A 241 1.66 -15.42 8.20
CA ILE A 241 2.33 -14.42 9.05
C ILE A 241 1.86 -14.49 10.50
N ASP A 242 0.55 -14.65 10.73
CA ASP A 242 -0.02 -14.67 12.07
C ASP A 242 0.40 -15.92 12.87
N LEU A 243 0.64 -17.04 12.18
CA LEU A 243 1.17 -18.28 12.77
C LEU A 243 2.65 -18.17 13.19
N LEU A 244 3.42 -17.24 12.64
CA LEU A 244 4.80 -17.01 13.07
C LEU A 244 4.85 -16.46 14.49
N PRO A 245 5.87 -16.81 15.29
CA PRO A 245 6.06 -16.19 16.60
C PRO A 245 6.25 -14.68 16.44
N THR A 246 5.65 -13.90 17.35
CA THR A 246 5.99 -12.49 17.46
C THR A 246 7.31 -12.37 18.20
N LEU A 247 8.29 -11.75 17.56
CA LEU A 247 9.63 -11.54 18.09
C LEU A 247 9.79 -10.06 18.47
N THR A 248 10.75 -9.79 19.36
CA THR A 248 11.14 -8.43 19.74
C THR A 248 12.52 -8.16 19.16
N ASP A 249 12.63 -7.07 18.42
CA ASP A 249 13.89 -6.60 17.88
C ASP A 249 14.79 -6.13 19.03
N ALA A 250 15.96 -6.76 19.17
CA ALA A 250 16.82 -6.51 20.32
C ALA A 250 17.43 -5.09 20.33
N GLN A 251 17.52 -4.44 19.17
CA GLN A 251 18.12 -3.11 19.04
C GLN A 251 17.09 -2.00 19.22
N SER A 252 15.89 -2.20 18.65
CA SER A 252 14.86 -1.16 18.59
C SER A 252 13.69 -1.38 19.54
N GLY A 253 13.49 -2.61 20.03
CA GLY A 253 12.34 -3.00 20.85
C GLY A 253 11.04 -3.20 20.05
N TYR A 254 11.03 -2.97 18.73
CA TYR A 254 9.85 -3.16 17.90
C TYR A 254 9.48 -4.64 17.77
N LEU A 255 8.18 -4.91 17.70
CA LEU A 255 7.66 -6.26 17.48
C LEU A 255 7.65 -6.58 15.98
N TYR A 256 7.99 -7.81 15.62
CA TYR A 256 7.96 -8.27 14.24
C TYR A 256 7.60 -9.75 14.08
N LYS A 257 7.22 -10.12 12.86
CA LYS A 257 6.87 -11.50 12.47
C LYS A 257 7.88 -12.12 11.52
N TYR A 258 8.22 -11.42 10.44
CA TYR A 258 9.02 -12.00 9.37
C TYR A 258 10.08 -11.04 8.83
N VAL A 259 11.28 -11.57 8.65
CA VAL A 259 12.45 -10.91 8.08
C VAL A 259 12.74 -11.58 6.74
N MET A 260 12.81 -10.79 5.67
CA MET A 260 13.15 -11.30 4.34
C MET A 260 14.58 -11.87 4.35
N PRO A 261 14.81 -13.07 3.77
CA PRO A 261 16.17 -13.56 3.57
C PRO A 261 16.87 -12.69 2.52
N THR A 262 18.17 -12.48 2.70
CA THR A 262 19.01 -11.68 1.82
C THR A 262 20.12 -12.52 1.19
N LEU A 263 20.83 -11.95 0.22
CA LEU A 263 22.10 -12.51 -0.27
C LEU A 263 23.18 -12.39 0.82
N ASP A 264 24.05 -13.39 0.93
CA ASP A 264 25.24 -13.33 1.79
C ASP A 264 26.27 -12.37 1.19
N ASP A 265 26.42 -11.20 1.81
CA ASP A 265 27.30 -10.12 1.40
C ASP A 265 28.76 -10.47 1.70
N PRO A 266 29.60 -10.69 0.67
CA PRO A 266 30.99 -11.11 0.86
C PRO A 266 31.85 -10.04 1.57
N SER A 267 31.35 -8.81 1.72
CA SER A 267 32.02 -7.74 2.43
C SER A 267 31.64 -7.63 3.91
N ARG A 268 30.60 -8.35 4.36
CA ARG A 268 30.11 -8.34 5.74
C ARG A 268 30.54 -9.57 6.53
N ALA A 269 30.55 -9.38 7.84
CA ALA A 269 30.75 -10.48 8.76
C ALA A 269 29.42 -11.22 8.94
N ASN A 270 29.50 -12.54 8.91
CA ASN A 270 28.38 -13.43 9.15
C ASN A 270 28.16 -13.65 10.66
N SER A 271 26.93 -13.46 11.13
CA SER A 271 26.48 -13.82 12.49
C SER A 271 26.22 -15.33 12.63
N ALA A 272 25.83 -15.95 11.53
CA ALA A 272 25.73 -17.39 11.29
C ALA A 272 26.06 -17.67 9.81
N PRO A 273 26.30 -18.91 9.37
CA PRO A 273 26.63 -19.18 7.97
C PRO A 273 25.56 -18.63 6.99
N GLY A 274 25.93 -17.65 6.18
CA GLY A 274 25.05 -16.99 5.20
C GLY A 274 23.99 -16.07 5.80
N VAL A 275 24.25 -15.50 6.98
CA VAL A 275 23.39 -14.50 7.65
C VAL A 275 24.28 -13.35 8.12
N ASP A 276 24.20 -12.23 7.42
CA ASP A 276 25.03 -11.08 7.68
C ASP A 276 24.65 -10.40 9.01
N VAL A 277 25.65 -9.85 9.69
CA VAL A 277 25.41 -8.96 10.82
C VAL A 277 24.62 -7.74 10.31
N GLY A 278 23.44 -7.52 10.88
CA GLY A 278 22.58 -6.39 10.52
C GLY A 278 21.42 -6.76 9.60
N ASP A 279 21.31 -8.01 9.13
CA ASP A 279 20.18 -8.42 8.31
C ASP A 279 18.81 -8.16 8.98
N PRO A 280 17.81 -7.71 8.20
CA PRO A 280 17.81 -7.59 6.74
C PRO A 280 18.33 -6.23 6.23
N TRP A 281 18.85 -5.38 7.11
CA TRP A 281 19.11 -3.98 6.80
C TRP A 281 20.38 -3.80 5.97
N GLY A 282 20.35 -2.78 5.11
CA GLY A 282 21.43 -2.39 4.24
C GLY A 282 21.60 -3.34 3.08
N GLY A 283 21.07 -3.00 1.91
CA GLY A 283 21.08 -3.86 0.73
C GLY A 283 22.41 -3.89 -0.02
N ASN A 284 23.43 -3.14 0.43
CA ASN A 284 24.75 -2.99 -0.20
C ASN A 284 24.65 -2.57 -1.67
N SER A 285 24.03 -1.42 -1.89
CA SER A 285 23.83 -0.80 -3.20
C SER A 285 25.14 -0.47 -3.92
N ASP A 286 26.19 -0.08 -3.18
CA ASP A 286 27.53 0.19 -3.69
C ASP A 286 28.17 -1.05 -4.35
N ASN A 287 27.83 -2.25 -3.88
CA ASN A 287 28.29 -3.52 -4.44
C ASN A 287 27.15 -4.27 -5.17
N HIS A 288 26.37 -3.55 -5.97
CA HIS A 288 25.35 -4.12 -6.86
C HIS A 288 24.22 -4.87 -6.14
N GLY A 289 23.87 -4.47 -4.92
CA GLY A 289 22.82 -5.11 -4.15
C GLY A 289 23.25 -6.43 -3.52
N ALA A 290 24.52 -6.54 -3.10
CA ALA A 290 25.10 -7.78 -2.57
C ALA A 290 24.43 -8.33 -1.30
N ASN A 291 23.54 -7.54 -0.66
CA ASN A 291 22.71 -8.00 0.46
C ASN A 291 21.20 -7.85 0.17
N GLN A 292 20.77 -7.84 -1.09
CA GLN A 292 19.35 -7.62 -1.41
C GLN A 292 18.47 -8.83 -1.09
N ALA A 293 17.21 -8.57 -0.77
CA ALA A 293 16.24 -9.61 -0.45
C ALA A 293 16.05 -10.61 -1.61
N ILE A 294 16.03 -11.90 -1.27
CA ILE A 294 15.92 -13.01 -2.23
C ILE A 294 14.57 -13.74 -2.09
N ILE A 295 14.29 -14.60 -3.07
CA ILE A 295 13.12 -15.48 -3.07
C ILE A 295 13.57 -16.87 -2.64
N GLN A 296 12.92 -17.41 -1.62
CA GLN A 296 13.10 -18.78 -1.14
C GLN A 296 11.76 -19.53 -1.09
N PRO A 297 11.74 -20.86 -1.21
CA PRO A 297 10.53 -21.64 -1.01
C PRO A 297 9.96 -21.49 0.40
N GLY A 298 8.63 -21.43 0.52
CA GLY A 298 7.93 -21.45 1.82
C GLY A 298 7.86 -20.10 2.54
N MET A 299 8.25 -19.00 1.88
CA MET A 299 8.06 -17.65 2.41
C MET A 299 6.55 -17.33 2.55
N PRO A 300 6.15 -16.55 3.58
CA PRO A 300 4.77 -16.07 3.74
C PRO A 300 4.42 -14.89 2.80
N ILE A 301 5.25 -14.67 1.78
CA ILE A 301 5.12 -13.65 0.75
C ILE A 301 5.55 -14.25 -0.59
N SER A 302 4.86 -13.90 -1.66
CA SER A 302 5.13 -14.39 -3.02
C SER A 302 4.92 -13.28 -4.05
N LEU A 303 5.45 -13.47 -5.26
CA LEU A 303 5.16 -12.58 -6.38
C LEU A 303 3.80 -12.92 -6.98
N HIS A 304 2.85 -11.99 -6.90
CA HIS A 304 1.52 -12.13 -7.49
C HIS A 304 1.52 -11.74 -8.97
N ALA A 305 2.15 -10.62 -9.29
CA ALA A 305 2.29 -10.12 -10.65
C ALA A 305 3.63 -9.37 -10.78
N VAL A 306 4.26 -9.43 -11.94
CA VAL A 306 5.58 -8.85 -12.21
C VAL A 306 5.58 -8.04 -13.50
N GLY A 307 6.58 -7.17 -13.67
CA GLY A 307 6.79 -6.43 -14.92
C GLY A 307 6.21 -5.02 -14.94
N PHE A 308 6.01 -4.41 -13.77
CA PHE A 308 5.51 -3.05 -13.62
C PHE A 308 6.65 -2.01 -13.65
N ARG A 309 7.52 -2.10 -14.67
CA ARG A 309 8.65 -1.17 -14.89
C ARG A 309 8.21 0.10 -15.61
#